data_AF-A0A9X4ET72-F1
#
_entry.id   AF-A0A9X4ET72-F1
#
_cell.length_a   1.000
_cell.length_b   1.000
_cell.length_c   1.000
_cell.angle_alpha   90.00
_cell.angle_beta   90.00
_cell.angle_gamma   90.00
#
_symmetry.space_group_name_H-M   'P 1'
#
loop_
_entity.id
_entity.type
_entity.pdbx_description
1 polymer ?
#
loop_
_entity_poly.entity_id
_entity_poly.type
_entity_poly.pdbx_seq_one_letter_code
_entity_poly.pdbx_strand_id
1 'polypeptide(L)'
;MGLLIYEDIRSKVNKGFSCGDRFKMITYWLFKKHRRINHNLKNSKQIRVSVITYWLQHHNIREVQYMVGHRYISSTESYVQDDLENLQEVIESLHPIS
;
A
#
# COMPACT_ATOMS: atom_id res chain seq x y z
N MET A 1 3.28 7.80 -12.89
CA MET A 1 3.87 8.42 -11.69
C MET A 1 4.10 7.42 -10.52
N GLY A 2 4.06 6.09 -10.77
CA GLY A 2 4.17 5.06 -9.72
C GLY A 2 5.53 4.34 -9.60
N LEU A 3 6.38 4.38 -10.64
CA LEU A 3 7.56 3.51 -10.73
C LEU A 3 8.69 3.81 -9.72
N LEU A 4 8.95 5.08 -9.38
CA LEU A 4 10.01 5.44 -8.41
C LEU A 4 9.62 5.15 -6.96
N ILE A 5 8.33 5.24 -6.64
CA ILE A 5 7.79 4.85 -5.33
C ILE A 5 7.79 3.33 -5.24
N TYR A 6 7.41 2.65 -6.32
CA TYR A 6 7.39 1.19 -6.42
C TYR A 6 8.77 0.58 -6.18
N GLU A 7 9.82 1.06 -6.85
CA GLU A 7 11.18 0.52 -6.71
C GLU A 7 11.81 0.81 -5.32
N ASP A 8 11.57 1.98 -4.72
CA ASP A 8 12.04 2.30 -3.35
C ASP A 8 11.28 1.52 -2.27
N ILE A 9 9.99 1.23 -2.48
CA ILE A 9 9.19 0.32 -1.65
C ILE A 9 9.74 -1.11 -1.79
N ARG A 10 9.91 -1.60 -3.03
CA ARG A 10 10.39 -2.95 -3.36
C ARG A 10 11.72 -3.30 -2.70
N SER A 11 12.70 -2.39 -2.76
CA SER A 11 14.02 -2.58 -2.16
C SER A 11 13.99 -2.76 -0.63
N LYS A 12 13.01 -2.13 0.04
CA LYS A 12 12.87 -2.18 1.51
C LYS A 12 11.95 -3.30 1.98
N VAL A 13 10.89 -3.59 1.22
CA VAL A 13 9.95 -4.70 1.44
C VAL A 13 10.67 -6.04 1.53
N ASN A 14 11.62 -6.32 0.63
CA ASN A 14 12.32 -7.61 0.58
C ASN A 14 13.27 -7.85 1.77
N LYS A 15 13.48 -6.88 2.66
CA LYS A 15 14.33 -7.04 3.86
C LYS A 15 13.62 -7.64 5.08
N GLY A 16 12.37 -8.07 4.93
CA GLY A 16 11.62 -8.78 5.97
C GLY A 16 11.15 -7.83 7.07
N PHE A 17 9.84 -7.59 7.13
CA PHE A 17 9.24 -6.74 8.16
C PHE A 17 8.47 -7.58 9.16
N SER A 18 8.80 -7.38 10.43
CA SER A 18 8.17 -8.03 11.58
C SER A 18 7.51 -6.95 12.43
N CYS A 19 6.23 -7.12 12.76
CA CYS A 19 5.41 -6.32 13.71
C CYS A 19 4.93 -4.92 13.28
N GLY A 20 3.68 -4.62 13.65
CA GLY A 20 2.94 -3.44 13.21
C GLY A 20 3.50 -2.09 13.66
N ASP A 21 4.19 -2.02 14.80
CA ASP A 21 4.84 -0.79 15.27
C ASP A 21 6.00 -0.40 14.35
N ARG A 22 6.77 -1.39 13.87
CA ARG A 22 7.83 -1.16 12.88
C ARG A 22 7.25 -0.71 11.54
N PHE A 23 6.17 -1.34 11.10
CA PHE A 23 5.49 -0.95 9.86
C PHE A 23 5.01 0.51 9.86
N LYS A 24 4.41 0.96 10.97
CA LYS A 24 3.97 2.35 11.13
C LYS A 24 5.15 3.33 11.06
N MET A 25 6.27 3.00 11.70
CA MET A 25 7.47 3.84 11.67
C MET A 25 8.04 3.93 10.25
N ILE A 26 8.14 2.82 9.54
CA ILE A 26 8.69 2.76 8.18
C ILE A 26 7.83 3.53 7.19
N THR A 27 6.52 3.32 7.21
CA THR A 27 5.59 4.04 6.32
C THR A 27 5.63 5.56 6.57
N TYR A 28 5.80 5.97 7.83
CA TYR A 28 6.02 7.37 8.18
C TYR A 28 7.35 7.93 7.62
N TRP A 29 8.46 7.19 7.77
CA TRP A 29 9.76 7.61 7.22
C TRP A 29 9.75 7.66 5.69
N LEU A 30 9.12 6.67 5.04
CA LEU A 30 8.91 6.65 3.60
C LEU A 30 8.09 7.86 3.15
N PHE A 31 6.98 8.16 3.82
CA PHE A 31 6.20 9.36 3.54
C PHE A 31 7.04 10.64 3.68
N LYS A 32 7.80 10.80 4.78
CA LYS A 32 8.64 11.98 5.01
C LYS A 32 9.73 12.14 3.95
N LYS A 33 10.31 11.04 3.46
CA LYS A 33 11.29 11.03 2.36
C LYS A 33 10.62 11.41 1.04
N HIS A 34 9.51 10.78 0.70
CA HIS A 34 8.84 10.95 -0.59
C HIS A 34 8.05 12.24 -0.71
N ARG A 35 7.64 12.87 0.41
CA ARG A 35 7.02 14.22 0.42
C ARG A 35 7.92 15.30 -0.20
N ARG A 36 9.25 15.11 -0.13
CA ARG A 36 10.21 16.05 -0.73
C ARG A 36 10.32 15.92 -2.26
N ILE A 37 9.94 14.76 -2.79
CA ILE A 37 10.04 14.43 -4.23
C ILE A 37 8.66 14.62 -4.90
N ASN A 38 7.59 14.26 -4.20
CA ASN A 38 6.21 14.37 -4.67
C ASN A 38 5.38 15.20 -3.69
N HIS A 39 5.20 16.48 -4.00
CA HIS A 39 4.34 17.39 -3.24
C HIS A 39 2.86 16.96 -3.27
N ASN A 40 2.47 16.09 -4.20
CA ASN A 40 1.11 15.53 -4.33
C ASN A 40 0.79 14.43 -3.30
N LEU A 41 1.77 13.94 -2.54
CA LEU A 41 1.51 12.99 -1.45
C LEU A 41 0.89 13.74 -0.27
N LYS A 42 -0.44 13.69 -0.19
CA LYS A 42 -1.23 14.41 0.82
C LYS A 42 -1.15 13.73 2.19
N ASN A 43 -1.00 12.40 2.24
CA ASN A 43 -1.10 11.66 3.48
C ASN A 43 -0.20 10.41 3.53
N SER A 44 0.34 10.09 4.70
CA SER A 44 1.06 8.82 4.97
C SER A 44 0.17 7.59 4.77
N LYS A 45 -1.16 7.76 4.86
CA LYS A 45 -2.14 6.73 4.49
C LYS A 45 -1.96 6.23 3.05
N GLN A 46 -1.61 7.10 2.11
CA GLN A 46 -1.43 6.72 0.70
C GLN A 46 -0.26 5.74 0.56
N ILE A 47 0.87 6.02 1.24
CA ILE A 47 2.02 5.11 1.26
C ILE A 47 1.66 3.78 1.91
N ARG A 48 0.90 3.80 3.02
CA ARG A 48 0.43 2.57 3.67
C ARG A 48 -0.42 1.72 2.72
N VAL A 49 -1.39 2.32 2.03
CA VAL A 49 -2.22 1.63 1.04
C VAL A 49 -1.33 1.01 -0.04
N SER A 50 -0.44 1.80 -0.67
CA SER A 50 0.44 1.29 -1.73
C SER A 50 1.35 0.13 -1.31
N VAL A 51 1.85 0.12 -0.07
CA VAL A 51 2.66 -1.00 0.44
C VAL A 51 1.81 -2.24 0.68
N ILE A 52 0.61 -2.08 1.26
CA ILE A 52 -0.28 -3.21 1.58
C ILE A 52 -0.83 -3.83 0.30
N THR A 53 -1.28 -3.04 -0.67
CA THR A 53 -1.79 -3.55 -1.95
C THR A 53 -0.69 -4.29 -2.73
N TYR A 54 0.54 -3.76 -2.74
CA TYR A 54 1.69 -4.47 -3.31
C TYR A 54 1.93 -5.84 -2.65
N TRP A 55 1.85 -5.92 -1.32
CA TRP A 55 1.99 -7.20 -0.62
C TRP A 55 0.86 -8.17 -0.90
N LEU A 56 -0.38 -7.68 -0.99
CA LEU A 56 -1.54 -8.50 -1.34
C LEU A 56 -1.44 -9.11 -2.74
N GLN A 57 -0.73 -8.46 -3.67
CA GLN A 57 -0.47 -8.99 -5.01
C GLN A 57 0.58 -10.13 -5.03
N HIS A 58 1.45 -10.22 -4.02
CA HIS A 58 2.61 -11.14 -4.01
C HIS A 58 2.59 -12.18 -2.87
N HIS A 59 1.73 -11.99 -1.86
CA HIS A 59 1.64 -12.82 -0.66
C HIS A 59 0.19 -13.12 -0.32
N ASN A 60 -0.05 -14.17 0.47
CA ASN A 60 -1.40 -14.43 0.94
C ASN A 60 -1.80 -13.43 2.03
N ILE A 61 -3.11 -13.22 2.18
CA ILE A 61 -3.65 -12.20 3.09
C ILE A 61 -3.24 -12.41 4.56
N ARG A 62 -3.00 -13.66 4.98
CA ARG A 62 -2.59 -14.00 6.34
C ARG A 62 -1.14 -13.61 6.59
N GLU A 63 -0.26 -13.80 5.62
CA GLU A 63 1.11 -13.30 5.66
C GLU A 63 1.13 -11.78 5.74
N VAL A 64 0.34 -11.10 4.88
CA VAL A 64 0.24 -9.64 4.90
C VAL A 64 -0.28 -9.13 6.25
N GLN A 65 -1.27 -9.81 6.85
CA GLN A 65 -1.75 -9.48 8.20
C GLN A 65 -0.61 -9.49 9.22
N TYR A 66 0.26 -10.50 9.20
CA TYR A 66 1.42 -10.58 10.10
C TYR A 66 2.47 -9.49 9.81
N MET A 67 2.76 -9.21 8.54
CA MET A 67 3.71 -8.19 8.12
C MET A 67 3.28 -6.77 8.54
N VAL A 68 1.98 -6.48 8.41
CA VAL A 68 1.39 -5.18 8.77
C VAL A 68 1.09 -5.11 10.28
N GLY A 69 1.01 -6.26 10.96
CA GLY A 69 0.70 -6.35 12.39
C GLY A 69 -0.77 -6.05 12.70
N HIS A 70 -1.69 -6.42 11.82
CA HIS A 70 -3.12 -6.28 12.06
C HIS A 70 -3.64 -7.36 13.02
N ARG A 71 -4.45 -6.93 14.01
CA ARG A 71 -5.06 -7.83 14.99
C ARG A 71 -6.06 -8.79 14.35
N TYR A 72 -6.82 -8.31 13.37
CA TYR A 72 -7.86 -9.07 12.68
C TYR A 72 -7.56 -9.12 11.17
N ILE A 73 -7.87 -10.24 10.53
CA ILE A 73 -7.70 -10.43 9.08
C ILE A 73 -8.57 -9.46 8.28
N SER A 74 -9.76 -9.14 8.79
CA SER A 74 -10.70 -8.18 8.21
C SER A 74 -10.11 -6.77 8.06
N SER A 75 -9.18 -6.40 8.93
CA SER A 75 -8.44 -5.13 8.81
C SER A 75 -7.48 -5.10 7.61
N THR A 76 -7.11 -6.26 7.08
CA THR A 76 -6.31 -6.40 5.86
C THR A 76 -7.21 -6.63 4.64
N GLU A 77 -8.31 -7.35 4.79
CA GLU A 77 -9.29 -7.62 3.71
C GLU A 77 -9.89 -6.35 3.12
N SER A 78 -10.13 -5.31 3.93
CA SER A 78 -10.64 -4.04 3.44
C SER A 78 -9.77 -3.43 2.33
N TYR A 79 -8.45 -3.67 2.36
CA TYR A 79 -7.52 -3.15 1.33
C TYR A 79 -7.61 -3.89 0.00
N VAL A 80 -8.17 -5.12 -0.02
CA VAL A 80 -8.43 -5.87 -1.26
C VAL A 80 -9.70 -5.34 -1.92
N GLN A 81 -10.74 -5.04 -1.12
CA GLN A 81 -12.01 -4.50 -1.60
C GLN A 81 -11.85 -3.07 -2.15
N ASP A 82 -11.13 -2.22 -1.43
CA ASP A 82 -10.83 -0.85 -1.87
C ASP A 82 -10.06 -0.82 -3.20
N ASP A 83 -9.17 -1.79 -3.47
CA ASP A 83 -8.42 -1.86 -4.73
C ASP A 83 -9.32 -2.25 -5.92
N LEU A 84 -10.29 -3.16 -5.70
CA LEU A 84 -11.28 -3.54 -6.70
C LEU A 84 -12.24 -2.39 -7.04
N GLU A 85 -12.74 -1.67 -6.04
CA GLU A 85 -13.62 -0.51 -6.25
C GLU A 85 -12.88 0.61 -7.01
N ASN A 86 -11.63 0.89 -6.64
CA ASN A 86 -10.81 1.89 -7.31
C ASN A 86 -10.46 1.49 -8.75
N LEU A 87 -10.24 0.19 -9.01
CA LEU A 87 -10.05 -0.33 -10.37
C LEU A 87 -11.33 -0.17 -11.21
N GLN A 88 -12.49 -0.47 -10.63
CA GLN A 88 -13.79 -0.32 -11.29
C GLN A 88 -14.06 1.14 -11.66
N GLU A 89 -13.79 2.09 -10.75
CA GLU A 89 -13.95 3.53 -10.99
C GLU A 89 -13.01 4.03 -12.11
N VAL A 90 -11.79 3.50 -12.20
CA VAL A 90 -10.86 3.79 -13.30
C VAL A 90 -11.34 3.19 -14.63
N ILE A 91 -11.92 1.99 -14.62
CA ILE A 91 -12.48 1.35 -15.82
C ILE A 91 -13.71 2.13 -16.33
N GLU A 92 -14.62 2.51 -15.44
CA GLU A 92 -15.83 3.28 -15.78
C GLU A 92 -15.49 4.69 -16.31
N SER A 93 -14.42 5.30 -15.80
CA SER A 93 -13.97 6.62 -16.29
C SER A 93 -13.19 6.56 -17.61
N LEU A 94 -12.53 5.45 -17.93
CA LEU A 94 -11.79 5.27 -19.19
C LEU A 94 -12.65 4.66 -20.31
N HIS A 95 -13.67 3.90 -19.94
CA HIS A 95 -14.68 3.36 -20.84
C HIS A 95 -16.07 3.69 -20.27
N PRO A 96 -16.64 4.87 -20.59
CA PRO A 96 -18.06 5.06 -20.39
C PRO A 96 -18.76 4.03 -21.27
N ILE A 97 -19.34 2.99 -20.66
CA ILE A 97 -20.17 2.03 -21.38
C ILE A 97 -21.34 2.85 -21.94
N SER A 98 -21.27 3.12 -23.24
CA SER A 98 -22.33 3.76 -24.02
C SER A 98 -23.38 2.73 -24.41
#